data_AF-A0A8T6L7L5-F1
#
_entry.id   AF-A0A8T6L7L5-F1
#
_cell.length_a   1.000
_cell.length_b   1.000
_cell.length_c   1.000
_cell.angle_alpha   90.00
_cell.angle_beta   90.00
_cell.angle_gamma   90.00
#
_symmetry.space_group_name_H-M   'P 1'
#
loop_
_entity.id
_entity.type
_entity.pdbx_description
1 polymer ?
#
loop_
_entity_poly.entity_id
_entity_poly.type
_entity_poly.pdbx_seq_one_letter_code
_entity_poly.pdbx_strand_id
1 'polypeptide(L)'
;MDWLIGFFTPWIVFAGIFVLHLLLPARRVTGYVRDEDSGELLSYRLNGPLVLVACVGIWAALGFSGALPWDWLWQHRWPGLAGACTLGVLVSAAVVLSSPSRGGGLLAELYLGRRENPQMFKGWADAKMVLYLVGAILLQLNLLSFAAHHFLAYPDDPSPGVVLYVALFSWF
;
A
#
# COMPACT_ATOMS: atom_id res chain seq x y z
N MET A 1 23.75 -7.40 -2.42
CA MET A 1 22.82 -6.94 -3.48
C MET A 1 21.38 -7.01 -2.99
N ASP A 2 21.04 -8.06 -2.24
CA ASP A 2 19.69 -8.35 -1.71
C ASP A 2 19.11 -7.25 -0.80
N TRP A 3 19.94 -6.57 0.01
CA TRP A 3 19.46 -5.47 0.87
C TRP A 3 18.87 -4.31 0.08
N LEU A 4 19.53 -3.90 -1.02
CA LEU A 4 19.07 -2.78 -1.84
C LEU A 4 17.73 -3.11 -2.52
N ILE A 5 17.60 -4.32 -3.07
CA ILE A 5 16.36 -4.75 -3.72
C ILE A 5 15.24 -4.87 -2.69
N GLY A 6 15.54 -5.44 -1.51
CA GLY A 6 14.59 -5.47 -0.38
C GLY A 6 14.13 -4.08 0.04
N PHE A 7 15.05 -3.11 0.09
CA PHE A 7 14.76 -1.72 0.47
C PHE A 7 13.81 -1.04 -0.51
N PHE A 8 14.01 -1.23 -1.81
CA PHE A 8 13.14 -0.65 -2.83
C PHE A 8 11.89 -1.49 -3.13
N THR A 9 11.77 -2.72 -2.62
CA THR A 9 10.59 -3.57 -2.81
C THR A 9 9.27 -2.86 -2.46
N PRO A 10 9.08 -2.24 -1.27
CA PRO A 10 7.83 -1.54 -0.98
C PRO A 10 7.58 -0.34 -1.90
N TRP A 11 8.60 0.30 -2.45
CA TRP A 11 8.46 1.41 -3.39
C TRP A 11 7.90 0.92 -4.73
N ILE A 12 8.47 -0.19 -5.23
CA ILE A 12 8.04 -0.84 -6.47
C ILE A 12 6.61 -1.36 -6.31
N VAL A 13 6.30 -2.02 -5.20
CA VAL A 13 4.95 -2.54 -4.92
C VAL A 13 3.94 -1.39 -4.78
N PHE A 14 4.28 -0.32 -4.06
CA PHE A 14 3.45 0.88 -3.97
C PHE A 14 3.15 1.45 -5.36
N ALA A 15 4.19 1.65 -6.18
CA ALA A 15 4.04 2.18 -7.53
C ALA A 15 3.18 1.27 -8.41
N GLY A 16 3.37 -0.05 -8.33
CA GLY A 16 2.56 -1.03 -9.04
C GLY A 16 1.08 -0.97 -8.64
N ILE A 17 0.79 -0.93 -7.34
CA ILE A 17 -0.58 -0.78 -6.82
C ILE A 17 -1.20 0.52 -7.33
N PHE A 18 -0.45 1.63 -7.26
CA PHE A 18 -0.91 2.93 -7.71
C PHE A 18 -1.22 2.95 -9.21
N VAL A 19 -0.34 2.37 -10.04
CA VAL A 19 -0.56 2.23 -11.49
C VAL A 19 -1.80 1.38 -11.77
N LEU A 20 -1.96 0.23 -11.11
CA LEU A 20 -3.15 -0.61 -11.27
C LEU A 20 -4.43 0.13 -10.84
N HIS A 21 -4.38 0.90 -9.76
CA HIS A 21 -5.51 1.74 -9.32
C HIS A 21 -5.93 2.75 -10.40
N LEU A 22 -4.98 3.36 -11.09
CA LEU A 22 -5.25 4.31 -12.17
C LEU A 22 -5.75 3.63 -13.45
N LEU A 23 -5.20 2.46 -13.80
CA LEU A 23 -5.50 1.77 -15.07
C LEU A 23 -6.76 0.90 -15.02
N LEU A 24 -6.98 0.14 -13.95
CA LEU A 24 -8.07 -0.83 -13.87
C LEU A 24 -9.43 -0.15 -13.72
N PRO A 25 -10.52 -0.69 -14.31
CA PRO A 25 -11.86 -0.13 -14.22
C PRO A 25 -12.26 0.23 -12.78
N ALA A 26 -12.93 1.36 -12.61
CA ALA A 26 -13.30 1.87 -11.29
C ALA A 26 -14.67 2.51 -11.30
N ARG A 27 -15.34 2.44 -10.14
CA ARG A 27 -16.57 3.18 -9.88
C ARG A 27 -16.22 4.58 -9.41
N ARG A 28 -17.00 5.58 -9.82
CA ARG A 28 -16.92 6.93 -9.26
C ARG A 28 -18.03 7.12 -8.24
N VAL A 29 -17.66 7.60 -7.06
CA VAL A 29 -18.59 7.80 -5.95
C VAL A 29 -18.34 9.19 -5.38
N THR A 30 -19.40 10.00 -5.31
CA THR A 30 -19.37 11.27 -4.57
C THR A 30 -19.41 10.95 -3.08
N GLY A 31 -18.40 11.39 -2.33
CA GLY A 31 -18.34 11.18 -0.88
C GLY A 31 -19.04 12.30 -0.11
N TYR A 32 -18.77 12.33 1.19
CA TYR A 32 -19.36 13.29 2.14
C TYR A 32 -18.42 14.46 2.49
N VAL A 33 -17.14 14.36 2.14
CA VAL A 33 -16.13 15.38 2.40
C VAL A 33 -16.29 16.51 1.40
N ARG A 34 -16.24 17.76 1.88
CA ARG A 34 -16.23 18.95 1.05
C ARG A 34 -14.79 19.39 0.78
N ASP A 35 -14.53 19.82 -0.44
CA ASP A 35 -13.30 20.48 -0.83
C ASP A 35 -13.15 21.82 -0.09
N GLU A 36 -11.95 22.11 0.42
CA GLU A 36 -11.70 23.32 1.22
C GLU A 36 -11.85 24.60 0.40
N ASP A 37 -11.48 24.57 -0.89
CA ASP A 37 -11.45 25.75 -1.75
C ASP A 37 -12.80 26.01 -2.44
N SER A 38 -13.42 24.95 -2.99
CA SER A 38 -14.66 25.04 -3.77
C SER A 38 -15.93 24.77 -2.94
N GLY A 39 -15.81 24.10 -1.80
CA GLY A 39 -16.96 23.69 -0.97
C GLY A 39 -17.81 22.56 -1.57
N GLU A 40 -17.48 22.07 -2.77
CA GLU A 40 -18.17 20.97 -3.43
C GLU A 40 -17.81 19.62 -2.79
N LEU A 41 -18.66 18.61 -2.97
CA LEU A 41 -18.37 17.26 -2.47
C LEU A 41 -17.28 16.59 -3.33
N LEU A 42 -16.30 16.00 -2.64
CA LEU A 42 -15.23 15.25 -3.30
C LEU A 42 -15.77 13.99 -3.99
N SER A 43 -15.29 13.75 -5.21
CA SER A 43 -15.55 12.52 -5.95
C SER A 43 -14.35 11.58 -5.85
N TYR A 44 -14.62 10.29 -5.66
CA TYR A 44 -13.61 9.25 -5.46
C TYR A 44 -13.68 8.19 -6.54
N ARG A 45 -12.50 7.79 -7.04
CA ARG A 45 -12.32 6.61 -7.89
C ARG A 45 -12.09 5.39 -6.98
N LEU A 46 -12.95 4.38 -7.06
CA LEU A 46 -12.87 3.18 -6.20
C LEU A 46 -12.82 1.90 -7.05
N ASN A 47 -11.76 1.12 -6.88
CA ASN A 47 -11.56 -0.19 -7.51
C ASN A 47 -10.76 -1.17 -6.63
N GLY A 48 -10.74 -0.94 -5.30
CA GLY A 48 -9.87 -1.66 -4.37
C GLY A 48 -9.89 -3.19 -4.51
N PRO A 49 -11.08 -3.85 -4.50
CA PRO A 49 -11.16 -5.30 -4.70
C PRO A 49 -10.51 -5.80 -5.98
N LEU A 50 -10.68 -5.08 -7.09
CA LEU A 50 -10.11 -5.47 -8.38
C LEU A 50 -8.59 -5.33 -8.37
N VAL A 51 -8.06 -4.25 -7.78
CA VAL A 51 -6.62 -4.05 -7.62
C VAL A 51 -6.01 -5.11 -6.71
N LEU A 52 -6.69 -5.47 -5.60
CA LEU A 52 -6.26 -6.53 -4.70
C LEU A 52 -6.13 -7.88 -5.44
N VAL A 53 -7.17 -8.29 -6.16
CA VAL A 53 -7.15 -9.54 -6.94
C VAL A 53 -6.05 -9.51 -8.00
N ALA A 54 -5.85 -8.37 -8.67
CA ALA A 54 -4.76 -8.23 -9.64
C ALA A 54 -3.38 -8.36 -8.97
N CYS A 55 -3.13 -7.71 -7.83
CA CYS A 55 -1.87 -7.82 -7.11
C CYS A 55 -1.58 -9.24 -6.60
N VAL A 56 -2.58 -9.91 -6.03
CA VAL A 56 -2.45 -11.31 -5.60
C VAL A 56 -2.21 -12.23 -6.80
N GLY A 57 -2.92 -12.01 -7.92
CA GLY A 57 -2.73 -12.76 -9.15
C GLY A 57 -1.34 -12.57 -9.76
N ILE A 58 -0.81 -11.34 -9.76
CA ILE A 58 0.56 -11.04 -10.21
C ILE A 58 1.58 -11.73 -9.30
N TRP A 59 1.42 -11.62 -7.98
CA TRP A 59 2.31 -12.30 -7.03
C TRP A 59 2.31 -13.82 -7.25
N ALA A 60 1.13 -14.44 -7.40
CA ALA A 60 1.02 -15.87 -7.67
C ALA A 60 1.65 -16.26 -9.01
N ALA A 61 1.44 -15.48 -10.08
CA ALA A 61 2.04 -15.73 -11.39
C ALA A 61 3.58 -15.63 -11.36
N LEU A 62 4.12 -14.67 -10.60
CA LEU A 62 5.57 -14.54 -10.40
C LEU A 62 6.13 -15.72 -9.58
N GLY A 63 5.39 -16.18 -8.57
CA GLY A 63 5.72 -17.38 -7.79
C GLY A 63 5.73 -18.65 -8.64
N PHE A 64 4.67 -18.89 -9.41
CA PHE A 64 4.55 -20.08 -10.26
C PHE A 64 5.56 -20.13 -11.40
N SER A 65 5.96 -18.97 -11.94
CA SER A 65 6.99 -18.91 -13.00
C SER A 65 8.41 -19.05 -12.45
N GLY A 66 8.60 -19.04 -11.13
CA GLY A 66 9.91 -19.03 -10.49
C GLY A 66 10.64 -17.69 -10.60
N ALA A 67 10.00 -16.66 -11.16
CA ALA A 67 10.57 -15.32 -11.29
C ALA A 67 10.72 -14.61 -9.94
N LEU A 68 9.90 -14.97 -8.95
CA LEU A 68 9.97 -14.44 -7.59
C LEU A 68 9.79 -15.58 -6.58
N PRO A 69 10.63 -15.69 -5.54
CA PRO A 69 10.37 -16.56 -4.40
C PRO A 69 9.02 -16.24 -3.76
N TRP A 70 8.23 -17.27 -3.44
CA TRP A 70 6.93 -17.11 -2.78
C TRP A 70 7.02 -16.32 -1.47
N ASP A 71 8.10 -16.53 -0.72
CA ASP A 71 8.39 -15.90 0.56
C ASP A 71 9.30 -14.65 0.43
N TRP A 72 9.35 -14.00 -0.74
CA TRP A 72 10.20 -12.83 -0.99
C TRP A 72 10.06 -11.72 0.08
N LEU A 73 8.83 -11.36 0.46
CA LEU A 73 8.59 -10.30 1.45
C LEU A 73 9.03 -10.73 2.85
N TRP A 74 8.94 -12.03 3.17
CA TRP A 74 9.52 -12.57 4.40
C TRP A 74 11.04 -12.43 4.40
N GLN A 75 11.70 -12.90 3.33
CA GLN A 75 13.17 -12.86 3.21
C GLN A 75 13.71 -11.43 3.35
N HIS A 76 12.99 -10.44 2.79
CA HIS A 76 13.40 -9.03 2.74
C HIS A 76 12.65 -8.13 3.73
N ARG A 77 12.02 -8.68 4.79
CA ARG A 77 11.16 -7.92 5.71
C ARG A 77 11.85 -6.72 6.39
N TRP A 78 13.12 -6.86 6.77
CA TRP A 78 13.88 -5.79 7.43
C TRP A 78 14.30 -4.67 6.48
N PRO A 79 14.96 -4.94 5.33
CA PRO A 79 15.23 -3.88 4.37
C PRO A 79 13.93 -3.27 3.85
N GLY A 80 12.88 -4.07 3.63
CA GLY A 80 11.56 -3.59 3.24
C GLY A 80 10.94 -2.66 4.29
N LEU A 81 11.03 -2.99 5.58
CA LEU A 81 10.57 -2.09 6.66
C LEU A 81 11.30 -0.74 6.60
N ALA A 82 12.64 -0.76 6.51
CA ALA A 82 13.43 0.47 6.39
C ALA A 82 13.01 1.29 5.16
N GLY A 83 12.83 0.61 4.01
CA GLY A 83 12.38 1.23 2.77
C GLY A 83 11.01 1.88 2.87
N ALA A 84 10.05 1.20 3.50
CA ALA A 84 8.70 1.72 3.72
C ALA A 84 8.70 2.94 4.66
N CYS A 85 9.46 2.88 5.75
CA CYS A 85 9.64 4.02 6.66
C CYS A 85 10.27 5.22 5.95
N THR A 86 11.32 5.00 5.15
CA THR A 86 11.95 6.07 4.37
C THR A 86 10.98 6.69 3.37
N LEU A 87 10.23 5.87 2.62
CA LEU A 87 9.22 6.36 1.69
C LEU A 87 8.15 7.19 2.42
N GLY A 88 7.66 6.72 3.56
CA GLY A 88 6.68 7.43 4.37
C GLY A 88 7.17 8.81 4.82
N VAL A 89 8.40 8.90 5.35
CA VAL A 89 9.00 10.18 5.75
C VAL A 89 9.16 11.13 4.56
N LEU A 90 9.64 10.63 3.42
CA LEU A 90 9.84 11.44 2.23
C LEU A 90 8.51 11.96 1.67
N VAL A 91 7.48 11.11 1.60
CA VAL A 91 6.15 11.51 1.13
C VAL A 91 5.50 12.51 2.09
N SER A 92 5.57 12.26 3.41
CA SER A 92 5.07 13.22 4.41
C SER A 92 5.76 14.59 4.29
N ALA A 93 7.09 14.60 4.15
CA ALA A 93 7.85 15.82 3.94
C ALA A 93 7.44 16.51 2.62
N ALA A 94 7.31 15.77 1.52
CA ALA A 94 6.91 16.33 0.23
C ALA A 94 5.50 16.96 0.27
N VAL A 95 4.53 16.31 0.93
CA VAL A 95 3.16 16.84 1.05
C VAL A 95 3.11 18.09 1.93
N VAL A 96 3.82 18.07 3.07
CA VAL A 96 3.81 19.19 4.03
C VAL A 96 4.62 20.37 3.52
N LEU A 97 5.85 20.16 3.08
CA LEU A 97 6.75 21.24 2.64
C LEU A 97 6.31 21.90 1.32
N SER A 98 5.49 21.22 0.51
CA SER A 98 4.89 21.81 -0.71
C SER A 98 3.67 22.69 -0.44
N SER A 99 3.26 22.86 0.81
CA SER A 99 2.08 23.64 1.21
C SER A 99 2.48 24.79 2.14
N PRO A 100 1.82 25.97 2.06
CA PRO A 100 2.05 27.06 3.00
C PRO A 100 1.86 26.60 4.46
N SER A 101 2.72 27.07 5.37
CA SER A 101 2.57 26.78 6.81
C SER A 101 1.26 27.35 7.36
N ARG A 102 0.67 26.65 8.33
CA ARG A 102 -0.54 27.09 9.07
C ARG A 102 -0.18 27.86 10.34
N GLY A 103 1.09 28.23 10.51
CA GLY A 103 1.59 28.97 11.69
C GLY A 103 1.99 28.08 12.88
N GLY A 104 2.01 26.76 12.71
CA GLY A 104 2.43 25.81 13.74
C GLY A 104 3.93 25.47 13.69
N GLY A 105 4.40 24.72 14.70
CA GLY A 105 5.74 24.15 14.66
C GLY A 105 5.87 23.05 13.60
N LEU A 106 7.04 22.94 12.94
CA LEU A 106 7.26 22.00 11.84
C LEU A 106 6.91 20.54 12.19
N LEU A 107 7.26 20.08 13.39
CA LEU A 107 6.94 18.72 13.83
C LEU A 107 5.43 18.48 13.98
N ALA A 108 4.70 19.47 14.48
CA ALA A 108 3.25 19.40 14.59
C ALA A 108 2.60 19.37 13.20
N GLU A 109 3.10 20.18 12.27
CA GLU A 109 2.60 20.21 10.89
C GLU A 109 3.01 18.97 10.07
N LEU A 110 4.13 18.33 10.39
CA LEU A 110 4.49 17.02 9.83
C LEU A 110 3.58 15.91 10.34
N TYR A 111 3.18 15.97 11.61
CA TYR A 111 2.29 14.98 12.21
C TYR A 111 0.83 15.15 11.78
N LEU A 112 0.32 16.39 11.75
CA LEU A 112 -1.08 16.70 11.44
C LEU A 112 -1.34 16.90 9.93
N GLY A 113 -0.30 17.23 9.16
CA GLY A 113 -0.44 17.66 7.77
C GLY A 113 -0.83 19.14 7.64
N ARG A 114 -0.75 19.66 6.40
CA ARG A 114 -1.14 21.03 6.06
C ARG A 114 -2.35 21.14 5.12
N ARG A 115 -2.65 20.09 4.35
CA ARG A 115 -3.78 20.02 3.39
C ARG A 115 -4.82 19.02 3.87
N GLU A 116 -6.09 19.36 3.77
CA GLU A 116 -7.17 18.42 4.06
C GLU A 116 -7.53 17.61 2.80
N ASN A 117 -7.34 16.29 2.85
CA ASN A 117 -7.71 15.34 1.77
C ASN A 117 -7.13 15.70 0.38
N PRO A 118 -5.79 15.75 0.22
CA PRO A 118 -5.18 16.13 -1.06
C PRO A 118 -5.54 15.12 -2.16
N GLN A 119 -6.17 15.63 -3.23
CA GLN A 119 -6.50 14.88 -4.43
C GLN A 119 -5.55 15.20 -5.59
N MET A 120 -5.12 14.16 -6.29
CA MET A 120 -4.31 14.25 -7.51
C MET A 120 -5.15 13.90 -8.75
N PHE A 121 -4.72 14.39 -9.91
CA PHE A 121 -5.30 14.05 -11.21
C PHE A 121 -6.82 14.30 -11.29
N LYS A 122 -7.33 15.41 -10.74
CA LYS A 122 -8.76 15.75 -10.70
C LYS A 122 -9.61 14.67 -10.00
N GLY A 123 -9.18 14.23 -8.82
CA GLY A 123 -9.92 13.26 -7.99
C GLY A 123 -9.78 11.80 -8.40
N TRP A 124 -8.83 11.47 -9.29
CA TRP A 124 -8.56 10.07 -9.63
C TRP A 124 -7.76 9.35 -8.57
N ALA A 125 -6.99 10.10 -7.77
CA ALA A 125 -6.22 9.57 -6.67
C ALA A 125 -6.32 10.51 -5.48
N ASP A 126 -7.11 10.12 -4.49
CA ASP A 126 -7.11 10.77 -3.18
C ASP A 126 -6.01 10.14 -2.31
N ALA A 127 -5.17 10.96 -1.68
CA ALA A 127 -4.02 10.45 -0.93
C ALA A 127 -4.41 9.50 0.21
N LYS A 128 -5.49 9.79 0.95
CA LYS A 128 -5.93 8.93 2.06
C LYS A 128 -6.48 7.62 1.53
N MET A 129 -7.29 7.67 0.47
CA MET A 129 -7.85 6.47 -0.15
C MET A 129 -6.78 5.59 -0.80
N VAL A 130 -5.77 6.19 -1.44
CA VAL A 130 -4.63 5.47 -2.01
C VAL A 130 -3.80 4.81 -0.90
N LEU A 131 -3.52 5.52 0.20
CA LEU A 131 -2.78 4.95 1.33
C LEU A 131 -3.54 3.79 1.98
N TYR A 132 -4.86 3.89 2.10
CA TYR A 132 -5.70 2.78 2.57
C TYR A 132 -5.59 1.57 1.63
N LEU A 133 -5.74 1.78 0.32
CA LEU A 133 -5.61 0.74 -0.69
C LEU A 133 -4.24 0.04 -0.64
N VAL A 134 -3.16 0.84 -0.63
CA VAL A 134 -1.80 0.32 -0.57
C VAL A 134 -1.55 -0.46 0.72
N GLY A 135 -1.98 0.09 1.86
CA GLY A 135 -1.82 -0.55 3.16
C GLY A 135 -2.50 -1.92 3.22
N ALA A 136 -3.77 -1.98 2.78
CA ALA A 136 -4.54 -3.23 2.75
C ALA A 136 -3.90 -4.28 1.82
N ILE A 137 -3.47 -3.89 0.62
CA ILE A 137 -2.84 -4.81 -0.32
C ILE A 137 -1.46 -5.28 0.17
N LEU A 138 -0.63 -4.38 0.70
CA LEU A 138 0.66 -4.76 1.28
C LEU A 138 0.49 -5.69 2.48
N LEU A 139 -0.52 -5.48 3.32
CA LEU A 139 -0.88 -6.41 4.38
C LEU A 139 -1.18 -7.79 3.79
N GLN A 140 -2.09 -7.88 2.81
CA GLN A 140 -2.42 -9.17 2.17
C GLN A 140 -1.19 -9.87 1.59
N LEU A 141 -0.35 -9.15 0.85
CA LEU A 141 0.85 -9.72 0.23
C LEU A 141 1.85 -10.21 1.30
N ASN A 142 2.01 -9.48 2.42
CA ASN A 142 2.84 -9.93 3.53
C ASN A 142 2.27 -11.19 4.19
N LEU A 143 0.96 -11.25 4.44
CA LEU A 143 0.30 -12.45 4.99
C LEU A 143 0.57 -13.68 4.13
N LEU A 144 0.35 -13.56 2.81
CA LEU A 144 0.57 -14.64 1.86
C LEU A 144 2.04 -15.05 1.79
N SER A 145 2.96 -14.09 1.73
CA SER A 145 4.39 -14.38 1.63
C SER A 145 4.95 -14.99 2.92
N PHE A 146 4.48 -14.57 4.10
CA PHE A 146 4.90 -15.13 5.39
C PHE A 146 4.29 -16.52 5.60
N ALA A 147 3.05 -16.74 5.16
CA ALA A 147 2.45 -18.07 5.16
C ALA A 147 3.21 -19.01 4.22
N ALA A 148 3.56 -18.55 3.01
CA ALA A 148 4.39 -19.32 2.09
C ALA A 148 5.72 -19.70 2.74
N HIS A 149 6.38 -18.78 3.45
CA HIS A 149 7.59 -19.11 4.20
C HIS A 149 7.37 -20.26 5.19
N HIS A 150 6.28 -20.20 5.96
CA HIS A 150 5.94 -21.24 6.93
C HIS A 150 5.79 -22.61 6.26
N PHE A 151 5.05 -22.69 5.15
CA PHE A 151 4.89 -23.94 4.40
C PHE A 151 6.17 -24.44 3.76
N LEU A 152 7.08 -23.56 3.36
CA LEU A 152 8.38 -23.92 2.80
C LEU A 152 9.36 -24.38 3.87
N ALA A 153 9.35 -23.76 5.05
CA ALA A 153 10.25 -24.07 6.16
C ALA A 153 9.81 -25.31 6.95
N TYR A 154 8.49 -25.57 7.03
CA TYR A 154 7.90 -26.66 7.80
C TYR A 154 6.95 -27.51 6.93
N PRO A 155 7.45 -28.17 5.88
CA PRO A 155 6.61 -28.93 4.95
C PRO A 155 5.93 -30.13 5.60
N ASP A 156 6.58 -30.76 6.58
CA ASP A 156 6.08 -31.98 7.24
C ASP A 156 5.16 -31.69 8.45
N ASP A 157 5.12 -30.45 8.94
CA ASP A 157 4.29 -30.04 10.08
C ASP A 157 3.75 -28.60 9.93
N PRO A 158 2.89 -28.35 8.92
CA PRO A 158 2.33 -27.04 8.74
C PRO A 158 1.27 -26.73 9.80
N SER A 159 1.57 -25.79 10.69
CA SER A 159 0.60 -25.22 11.66
C SER A 159 -0.72 -24.76 11.01
N PRO A 160 -1.87 -25.39 11.39
CA PRO A 160 -3.20 -24.92 10.96
C PRO A 160 -3.53 -23.51 11.46
N GLY A 161 -2.89 -23.06 12.54
CA GLY A 161 -3.05 -21.71 13.07
C GLY A 161 -2.60 -20.62 12.09
N VAL A 162 -1.58 -20.90 11.27
CA VAL A 162 -1.13 -19.98 10.21
C VAL A 162 -2.20 -19.84 9.13
N VAL A 163 -2.80 -20.96 8.71
CA VAL A 163 -3.90 -20.94 7.72
C VAL A 163 -5.09 -20.14 8.24
N LEU A 164 -5.50 -20.41 9.49
CA LEU A 164 -6.60 -19.68 10.12
C LEU A 164 -6.30 -18.18 10.22
N TYR A 165 -5.07 -17.81 10.62
CA TYR A 165 -4.67 -16.40 10.69
C TYR A 165 -4.75 -15.71 9.33
N VAL A 166 -4.20 -16.32 8.28
CA VAL A 166 -4.28 -15.77 6.92
C VAL A 166 -5.72 -15.65 6.45
N ALA A 167 -6.57 -16.65 6.72
CA ALA A 167 -7.97 -16.63 6.32
C ALA A 167 -8.75 -15.50 7.02
N LEU A 168 -8.51 -15.30 8.32
CA LEU A 168 -9.18 -14.25 9.11
C LEU A 168 -8.69 -12.85 8.75
N PHE A 169 -7.41 -12.69 8.40
CA PHE A 169 -6.83 -11.40 8.05
C PHE A 169 -6.86 -11.10 6.54
N SER A 170 -7.29 -12.06 5.72
CA SER A 170 -7.57 -11.79 4.31
C SER A 170 -8.86 -11.00 4.19
N TRP A 171 -8.82 -9.86 3.49
CA TRP A 171 -9.93 -8.91 3.37
C TRP A 171 -10.15 -7.97 4.58
N PHE A 172 -9.07 -7.49 5.20
CA PHE A 172 -9.11 -6.28 6.05
C PHE A 172 -9.22 -4.99 5.23
#